data_AF-A0A1E7EWA1-F1
#
_entry.id   AF-A0A1E7EWA1-F1
#
_cell.length_a   1.000
_cell.length_b   1.000
_cell.length_c   1.000
_cell.angle_alpha   90.00
_cell.angle_beta   90.00
_cell.angle_gamma   90.00
#
_symmetry.space_group_name_H-M   'P 1'
#
loop_
_entity.id
_entity.type
_entity.pdbx_description
1 polymer ?
#
loop_
_entity_poly.entity_id
_entity_poly.type
_entity_poly.pdbx_seq_one_letter_code
_entity_poly.pdbx_strand_id
1 'polypeptide(L)'
;MYEVSMAKPLGIVFEEIEIGNGVFVQDLVEGGFADTQGKIQPGDVLVGVTAIKVVGAKWERRMLPARKFDFDTAVGAIGSNERKWNCDDVVLMFERPSEADSDAVDAFLEFFEPPFDNPWKQQQ
;
A
#
# COMPACT_ATOMS: atom_id res chain seq x y z
N MET A 1 -11.95 -0.96 -5.43
CA MET A 1 -10.55 -1.35 -5.09
C MET A 1 -10.34 -2.84 -5.37
N TYR A 2 -9.10 -3.26 -5.57
CA TYR A 2 -8.72 -4.67 -5.74
C TYR A 2 -7.36 -4.95 -5.09
N GLU A 3 -7.11 -6.22 -4.73
CA GLU A 3 -5.89 -6.66 -4.04
C GLU A 3 -4.94 -7.42 -4.98
N VAL A 4 -3.65 -7.25 -4.77
CA VAL A 4 -2.57 -7.94 -5.48
C VAL A 4 -1.48 -8.36 -4.50
N SER A 5 -1.08 -9.64 -4.54
CA SER A 5 0.11 -10.15 -3.84
C SER A 5 1.21 -10.39 -4.87
N MET A 6 2.40 -9.86 -4.61
CA MET A 6 3.54 -9.95 -5.53
C MET A 6 4.86 -10.09 -4.79
N ALA A 7 5.79 -10.85 -5.36
CA ALA A 7 7.17 -10.88 -4.88
C ALA A 7 7.91 -9.58 -5.24
N LYS A 8 8.92 -9.22 -4.45
CA LYS A 8 9.82 -8.11 -4.78
C LYS A 8 10.94 -8.59 -5.73
N PRO A 9 11.41 -7.75 -6.68
CA PRO A 9 10.95 -6.39 -6.99
C PRO A 9 9.60 -6.39 -7.73
N LEU A 10 8.74 -5.41 -7.42
CA LEU A 10 7.37 -5.35 -7.93
C LEU A 10 7.29 -5.00 -9.43
N GLY A 11 8.22 -4.18 -9.92
CA GLY A 11 8.19 -3.65 -11.29
C GLY A 11 7.17 -2.54 -11.50
N ILE A 12 6.95 -1.69 -10.50
CA ILE A 12 6.03 -0.54 -10.53
C ILE A 12 6.82 0.74 -10.38
N VAL A 13 6.51 1.74 -11.19
CA VAL A 13 6.96 3.12 -11.04
C VAL A 13 5.83 3.92 -10.39
N PHE A 14 6.08 4.46 -9.20
CA PHE A 14 5.13 5.30 -8.48
C PHE A 14 5.45 6.79 -8.67
N GLU A 15 4.41 7.62 -8.70
CA GLU A 15 4.50 9.08 -8.61
C GLU A 15 3.52 9.60 -7.56
N GLU A 16 3.83 10.74 -6.93
CA GLU A 16 2.94 11.38 -5.98
C GLU A 16 1.76 12.05 -6.69
N ILE A 17 0.57 11.91 -6.13
CA ILE A 17 -0.63 12.62 -6.63
C ILE A 17 -0.53 14.10 -6.25
N GLU A 18 -0.26 14.34 -4.97
CA GLU A 18 0.04 15.65 -4.40
C GLU A 18 1.28 15.50 -3.51
N ILE A 19 2.04 16.57 -3.33
CA ILE A 19 3.28 16.54 -2.53
C ILE A 19 2.96 16.03 -1.12
N GLY A 20 3.51 14.86 -0.79
CA GLY A 20 3.32 14.20 0.49
C GLY A 20 1.93 13.59 0.74
N ASN A 21 1.09 13.44 -0.29
CA ASN A 21 -0.27 12.93 -0.13
C ASN A 21 -0.70 12.01 -1.29
N GLY A 22 -0.47 10.71 -1.09
CA GLY A 22 -0.93 9.65 -1.98
C GLY A 22 -0.01 9.41 -3.16
N VAL A 23 0.03 8.16 -3.62
CA VAL A 23 0.81 7.75 -4.79
C VAL A 23 -0.05 6.98 -5.78
N PHE A 24 0.26 7.14 -7.06
CA PHE A 24 -0.36 6.40 -8.14
C PHE A 24 0.69 5.71 -9.00
N VAL A 25 0.26 4.69 -9.74
CA VAL A 25 1.10 3.97 -10.70
C VAL A 25 1.32 4.87 -11.91
N GLN A 26 2.52 5.40 -12.06
CA GLN A 26 2.90 6.20 -13.21
C GLN A 26 3.14 5.30 -14.43
N ASP A 27 3.89 4.22 -14.23
CA ASP A 27 4.27 3.28 -15.28
C ASP A 27 4.63 1.90 -14.70
N LEU A 28 4.76 0.91 -15.58
CA LEU A 28 5.21 -0.44 -15.24
C LEU A 28 6.53 -0.75 -15.92
N VAL A 29 7.39 -1.49 -15.22
CA VAL A 29 8.65 -1.96 -15.82
C VAL A 29 8.34 -3.11 -16.77
N GLU A 30 8.68 -2.95 -18.05
CA GLU A 30 8.50 -3.97 -19.09
C GLU A 30 9.16 -5.30 -18.69
N GLY A 31 8.39 -6.40 -18.75
CA GLY A 31 8.84 -7.73 -18.32
C GLY A 31 8.95 -7.89 -16.79
N GLY A 32 8.58 -6.87 -16.01
CA GLY A 32 8.48 -6.92 -14.55
C GLY A 32 7.27 -7.72 -14.07
N PHE A 33 7.19 -7.97 -12.77
CA PHE A 33 6.10 -8.77 -12.20
C PHE A 33 4.72 -8.12 -12.42
N ALA A 34 4.61 -6.82 -12.14
CA ALA A 34 3.36 -6.08 -12.33
C ALA A 34 2.89 -6.06 -13.81
N ASP A 35 3.82 -5.86 -14.75
CA ASP A 35 3.56 -5.89 -16.19
C ASP A 35 3.10 -7.28 -16.64
N THR A 36 3.86 -8.32 -16.32
CA THR A 36 3.54 -9.70 -16.71
C THR A 36 2.25 -10.23 -16.07
N GLN A 37 1.88 -9.75 -14.88
CA GLN A 37 0.63 -10.10 -14.23
C GLN A 37 -0.59 -9.44 -14.90
N GLY A 38 -0.43 -8.26 -15.51
CA GLY A 38 -1.46 -7.57 -16.30
C GLY A 38 -2.67 -7.06 -15.51
N LYS A 39 -2.64 -7.07 -14.18
CA LYS A 39 -3.75 -6.59 -13.33
C LYS A 39 -3.66 -5.09 -13.05
N ILE A 40 -2.44 -4.63 -12.79
CA ILE A 40 -2.13 -3.24 -12.43
C ILE A 40 -1.98 -2.44 -13.71
N GLN A 41 -2.44 -1.20 -13.71
CA GLN A 41 -2.36 -0.31 -14.87
C GLN A 41 -1.88 1.08 -14.44
N PRO A 42 -1.21 1.83 -15.34
CA PRO A 42 -0.96 3.25 -15.14
C PRO A 42 -2.25 3.99 -14.77
N GLY A 43 -2.18 4.83 -13.73
CA GLY A 43 -3.30 5.57 -13.16
C GLY A 43 -3.97 4.91 -11.95
N ASP A 44 -3.66 3.65 -11.62
CA ASP A 44 -4.17 3.01 -10.42
C ASP A 44 -3.54 3.65 -9.16
N VAL A 45 -4.36 3.95 -8.14
CA VAL A 45 -3.94 4.63 -6.90
C VAL A 45 -3.69 3.61 -5.79
N LEU A 46 -2.57 3.74 -5.08
CA LEU A 46 -2.26 2.88 -3.95
C LEU A 46 -3.11 3.28 -2.74
N VAL A 47 -4.03 2.40 -2.34
CA VAL A 47 -4.94 2.66 -1.20
C VAL A 47 -4.61 1.81 0.02
N GLY A 48 -3.84 0.74 -0.15
CA GLY A 48 -3.33 -0.04 0.96
C GLY A 48 -2.03 -0.77 0.64
N VAL A 49 -1.18 -0.94 1.65
CA VAL A 49 0.01 -1.80 1.57
C VAL A 49 0.21 -2.60 2.85
N THR A 50 0.65 -3.87 2.76
CA THR A 50 1.14 -4.59 3.94
C THR A 50 2.48 -4.03 4.39
N ALA A 51 2.69 -3.88 5.69
CA ALA A 51 3.98 -3.51 6.27
C ALA A 51 4.27 -4.29 7.55
N ILE A 52 5.55 -4.36 7.93
CA ILE A 52 6.00 -4.97 9.18
C ILE A 52 6.09 -3.90 10.27
N LYS A 53 5.32 -4.10 11.33
CA LYS A 53 5.42 -3.32 12.56
C LYS A 53 6.20 -4.11 13.60
N VAL A 54 7.25 -3.52 14.16
CA VAL A 54 8.05 -4.12 15.23
C VAL A 54 7.75 -3.39 16.54
N VAL A 55 7.44 -4.14 17.60
CA VAL A 55 7.18 -3.62 18.95
C VAL A 55 7.97 -4.47 19.95
N GLY A 56 9.08 -3.90 20.45
CA GLY A 56 10.02 -4.63 21.30
C GLY A 56 10.60 -5.85 20.58
N ALA A 57 10.42 -7.04 21.16
CA ALA A 57 10.87 -8.31 20.60
C ALA A 57 9.82 -9.00 19.69
N LYS A 58 8.66 -8.39 19.47
CA LYS A 58 7.58 -8.93 18.63
C LYS A 58 7.47 -8.13 17.34
N TRP A 59 6.97 -8.78 16.30
CA TRP A 59 6.63 -8.15 15.04
C TRP A 59 5.30 -8.68 14.53
N GLU A 60 4.66 -7.90 13.69
CA GLU A 60 3.41 -8.26 13.03
C GLU A 60 3.39 -7.68 11.62
N ARG A 61 2.85 -8.44 10.67
CA ARG A 61 2.51 -7.93 9.34
C ARG A 61 1.09 -7.40 9.39
N ARG A 62 0.88 -6.15 8.99
CA ARG A 62 -0.45 -5.52 8.97
C ARG A 62 -0.71 -4.84 7.64
N MET A 63 -1.98 -4.80 7.26
CA MET A 63 -2.47 -3.96 6.19
C MET A 63 -2.54 -2.51 6.69
N LEU A 64 -1.86 -1.58 6.01
CA LEU A 64 -1.92 -0.15 6.31
C LEU A 64 -2.72 0.58 5.23
N PRO A 65 -3.58 1.54 5.60
CA PRO A 65 -4.22 2.44 4.64
C PRO A 65 -3.14 3.38 4.05
N ALA A 66 -2.92 3.28 2.75
CA ALA A 66 -1.84 3.97 2.05
C ALA A 66 -2.30 5.18 1.24
N ARG A 67 -3.62 5.46 1.23
CA ARG A 67 -4.23 6.50 0.39
C ARG A 67 -3.63 7.90 0.58
N LYS A 68 -3.10 8.17 1.79
CA LYS A 68 -2.46 9.44 2.16
C LYS A 68 -0.97 9.30 2.45
N PHE A 69 -0.34 8.19 2.08
CA PHE A 69 1.10 8.03 2.26
C PHE A 69 1.84 8.95 1.29
N ASP A 70 2.86 9.63 1.78
CA ASP A 70 3.89 10.20 0.90
C ASP A 70 4.70 9.09 0.21
N PHE A 71 5.49 9.47 -0.79
CA PHE A 71 6.28 8.51 -1.55
C PHE A 71 7.20 7.66 -0.68
N ASP A 72 7.93 8.29 0.24
CA ASP A 72 8.91 7.62 1.09
C ASP A 72 8.26 6.60 2.03
N THR A 73 7.08 6.94 2.58
CA THR A 73 6.29 6.07 3.46
C THR A 73 5.73 4.89 2.68
N ALA A 74 5.23 5.11 1.45
CA ALA A 74 4.76 4.02 0.59
C ALA A 74 5.88 3.05 0.24
N VAL A 75 7.04 3.54 -0.20
CA VAL A 75 8.20 2.71 -0.54
C VAL A 75 8.77 2.02 0.71
N GLY A 76 8.82 2.71 1.85
CA GLY A 76 9.25 2.14 3.13
C GLY A 76 8.36 0.99 3.60
N ALA A 77 7.04 1.16 3.50
CA ALA A 77 6.07 0.13 3.83
C ALA A 77 6.24 -1.12 2.94
N ILE A 78 6.35 -0.94 1.62
CA ILE A 78 6.65 -2.02 0.65
C ILE A 78 7.96 -2.72 1.03
N GLY A 79 9.01 -1.92 1.28
CA GLY A 79 10.35 -2.38 1.64
C GLY A 79 10.37 -3.25 2.88
N SER A 80 9.55 -2.93 3.88
CA SER A 80 9.52 -3.62 5.18
C SER A 80 9.16 -5.12 5.12
N ASN A 81 8.45 -5.58 4.09
CA ASN A 81 8.07 -6.99 3.89
C ASN A 81 9.29 -7.81 3.46
N GLU A 82 10.14 -8.16 4.42
CA GLU A 82 11.39 -8.87 4.16
C GLU A 82 11.32 -10.34 4.57
N ARG A 83 12.10 -11.17 3.90
CA ARG A 83 12.19 -12.61 4.16
C ARG A 83 12.63 -12.95 5.59
N LYS A 84 13.37 -12.05 6.27
CA LYS A 84 13.71 -12.21 7.70
C LYS A 84 12.48 -12.23 8.61
N TRP A 85 11.37 -11.67 8.15
CA TRP A 85 10.05 -11.71 8.77
C TRP A 85 9.13 -12.77 8.14
N ASN A 86 9.68 -13.72 7.39
CA ASN A 86 8.94 -14.74 6.64
C ASN A 86 7.87 -14.14 5.69
N CYS A 87 8.19 -12.98 5.10
CA CYS A 87 7.36 -12.28 4.12
C CYS A 87 8.10 -12.26 2.78
N ASP A 88 7.73 -13.17 1.89
CA ASP A 88 8.31 -13.30 0.54
C ASP A 88 7.55 -12.47 -0.50
N ASP A 89 6.38 -11.93 -0.13
CA ASP A 89 5.51 -11.12 -0.95
C ASP A 89 5.12 -9.79 -0.27
N VAL A 90 4.55 -8.88 -1.06
CA VAL A 90 3.89 -7.66 -0.61
C VAL A 90 2.45 -7.73 -1.09
N VAL A 91 1.50 -7.48 -0.18
CA VAL A 91 0.08 -7.34 -0.56
C VAL A 91 -0.21 -5.85 -0.69
N LEU A 92 -0.77 -5.47 -1.84
CA LEU A 92 -1.10 -4.11 -2.22
C LEU A 92 -2.57 -4.05 -2.57
N MET A 93 -3.23 -2.96 -2.20
CA MET A 93 -4.59 -2.65 -2.62
C MET A 93 -4.55 -1.41 -3.50
N PHE A 94 -5.17 -1.51 -4.66
CA PHE A 94 -5.30 -0.41 -5.61
C PHE A 94 -6.74 0.00 -5.79
N GLU A 95 -6.94 1.30 -5.99
CA GLU A 95 -8.16 1.87 -6.51
C GLU A 95 -7.93 2.24 -7.98
N ARG A 96 -8.86 1.87 -8.86
CA ARG A 96 -8.88 2.38 -10.22
C ARG A 96 -9.88 3.53 -10.30
N PRO A 97 -9.45 4.80 -10.41
CA PRO A 97 -10.35 5.95 -10.30
C PRO A 97 -11.45 6.00 -11.36
N SER A 98 -11.24 5.38 -12.53
CA SER A 98 -12.24 5.30 -13.60
C SER A 98 -13.35 4.28 -13.37
N GLU A 99 -13.17 3.34 -12.42
CA GLU A 99 -14.09 2.22 -12.18
C GLU A 99 -14.62 2.17 -10.74
N ALA A 100 -13.88 2.73 -9.77
CA ALA A 100 -14.19 2.65 -8.36
C ALA A 100 -15.02 3.86 -7.87
N ASP A 101 -15.87 3.60 -6.87
CA ASP A 101 -16.47 4.65 -6.05
C ASP A 101 -15.48 5.03 -4.95
N SER A 102 -14.84 6.19 -5.11
CA SER A 102 -13.80 6.68 -4.18
C SER A 102 -14.33 6.90 -2.77
N ASP A 103 -15.57 7.37 -2.61
CA ASP A 103 -16.17 7.62 -1.29
C ASP A 103 -16.40 6.29 -0.55
N ALA A 104 -16.80 5.25 -1.28
CA ALA A 104 -16.94 3.91 -0.71
C ALA A 104 -15.58 3.30 -0.31
N VAL A 105 -14.51 3.59 -1.07
CA VAL A 105 -13.14 3.17 -0.72
C VAL A 105 -12.67 3.90 0.53
N ASP A 106 -12.89 5.20 0.64
CA ASP A 106 -12.54 5.98 1.84
C ASP A 106 -13.25 5.44 3.09
N ALA A 107 -14.57 5.24 3.00
CA ALA A 107 -15.34 4.66 4.10
C ALA A 107 -14.84 3.26 4.50
N PHE A 108 -14.40 2.44 3.53
CA PHE A 108 -13.79 1.16 3.82
C PHE A 108 -12.44 1.30 4.53
N LEU A 109 -11.59 2.24 4.13
CA LEU A 109 -10.29 2.46 4.76
C LEU A 109 -10.42 2.99 6.18
N GLU A 110 -11.41 3.85 6.45
CA GLU A 110 -11.71 4.35 7.80
C GLU A 110 -12.01 3.21 8.79
N PHE A 111 -12.58 2.09 8.34
CA PHE A 111 -12.78 0.92 9.18
C PHE A 111 -11.47 0.30 9.69
N PHE A 112 -10.38 0.40 8.91
CA PHE A 112 -9.05 -0.07 9.31
C PHE A 112 -8.28 0.96 10.13
N GLU A 113 -8.71 2.22 10.13
CA GLU A 113 -8.18 3.19 11.07
C GLU A 113 -8.65 2.86 12.50
N PRO A 114 -7.74 2.82 13.47
CA PRO A 114 -8.15 2.70 14.86
C PRO A 114 -9.06 3.88 15.22
N PRO A 115 -10.20 3.66 15.91
CA PRO A 115 -11.09 4.74 16.33
C PRO A 115 -10.33 5.78 17.17
N PHE A 116 -10.80 7.02 17.18
CA PHE A 116 -10.11 8.13 17.86
C PHE A 116 -9.95 7.90 19.38
N ASP A 117 -10.89 7.19 20.01
CA ASP A 117 -10.85 6.74 21.41
C ASP A 117 -9.94 5.50 21.63
N ASN A 118 -9.13 5.14 20.65
CA ASN A 118 -8.19 4.05 20.81
C ASN A 118 -6.98 4.55 21.62
N PRO A 119 -6.60 3.90 22.74
CA PRO A 119 -5.40 4.25 23.53
C PRO A 119 -4.09 4.33 22.72
N TRP A 120 -4.10 3.83 21.48
CA TRP A 120 -2.97 3.74 20.57
C TRP A 120 -2.85 4.94 19.61
N LYS A 121 -3.81 5.87 19.55
CA LYS A 121 -3.70 7.16 18.81
C LYS A 121 -3.19 8.32 19.69
N GLN A 122 -3.16 8.18 21.02
CA GLN A 122 -2.76 9.24 21.96
C GLN A 122 -1.24 9.33 22.22
N GLN A 123 -0.42 8.47 21.61
CA GLN A 123 1.03 8.51 21.71
C GLN A 123 1.66 8.72 20.34
N GLN A 124 1.56 9.94 19.82
CA GLN A 124 2.54 10.54 18.90
C GLN A 124 2.73 12.01 19.28
#